data_AF-A0A960R7U8-F1
#
_entry.id   AF-A0A960R7U8-F1
#
_cell.length_a   1.000
_cell.length_b   1.000
_cell.length_c   1.000
_cell.angle_alpha   90.00
_cell.angle_beta   90.00
_cell.angle_gamma   90.00
#
_symmetry.space_group_name_H-M   'P 1'
#
loop_
_entity.id
_entity.type
_entity.pdbx_description
1 polymer ?
#
loop_
_entity_poly.entity_id
_entity_poly.type
_entity_poly.pdbx_seq_one_letter_code
_entity_poly.pdbx_strand_id
1 'polypeptide(L)'
;LVPLLTGQGSFPDRTLFLHYPHYVMHWGTTPGHAVVQDRWKLIHYPYDHVTHAGDRKLPETATYATGPRTELYDLAADPAERNDLASQHPDVVAGLMKQLRDWLQETGARMPADNPDYDPAKALFNARADRLRNEGQTE
;
A
#
# COMPACT_ATOMS: atom_id res chain seq x y z
N LEU A 1 -25.65 6.50 -4.11
CA LEU A 1 -25.71 6.32 -2.64
C LEU A 1 -27.11 6.60 -2.08
N VAL A 2 -27.87 7.55 -2.65
CA VAL A 2 -29.23 7.89 -2.18
C VAL A 2 -30.13 6.68 -1.88
N PRO A 3 -30.22 5.63 -2.73
CA PRO A 3 -31.03 4.43 -2.43
C PRO A 3 -30.67 3.72 -1.11
N LEU A 4 -29.38 3.65 -0.77
CA LEU A 4 -28.92 3.07 0.50
C LEU A 4 -29.30 3.96 1.69
N LEU A 5 -29.14 5.28 1.55
CA LEU A 5 -29.43 6.23 2.61
C LEU A 5 -30.92 6.31 2.93
N THR A 6 -31.80 6.02 1.97
CA THR A 6 -33.25 5.98 2.14
C THR A 6 -33.78 4.58 2.46
N GLY A 7 -32.91 3.55 2.50
CA GLY A 7 -33.32 2.15 2.66
C GLY A 7 -34.16 1.60 1.49
N GLN A 8 -34.21 2.31 0.37
CA GLN A 8 -35.00 1.96 -0.81
C GLN A 8 -34.08 1.51 -1.95
N GLY A 9 -33.57 0.29 -1.84
CA GLY A 9 -32.80 -0.37 -2.90
C GLY A 9 -31.51 -1.00 -2.39
N SER A 10 -30.83 -1.72 -3.30
CA SER A 10 -29.49 -2.24 -3.09
C SER A 10 -28.46 -1.34 -3.76
N PHE A 11 -27.19 -1.53 -3.39
CA PHE A 11 -26.08 -0.90 -4.10
C PHE A 11 -25.47 -1.95 -5.02
N PRO A 12 -25.17 -1.61 -6.29
CA PRO A 12 -24.55 -2.57 -7.19
C PRO A 12 -23.15 -2.94 -6.70
N ASP A 13 -22.80 -4.21 -6.86
CA ASP A 13 -21.42 -4.66 -6.67
C ASP A 13 -20.51 -3.86 -7.60
N ARG A 14 -19.41 -3.37 -7.02
CA ARG A 14 -18.44 -2.56 -7.76
C ARG A 14 -17.05 -2.80 -7.22
N THR A 15 -16.09 -2.78 -8.13
CA THR A 15 -14.67 -2.76 -7.77
C THR A 15 -14.30 -1.40 -7.18
N LEU A 16 -13.59 -1.40 -6.06
CA LEU A 16 -13.01 -0.21 -5.47
C LEU A 16 -11.52 -0.16 -5.77
N PHE A 17 -11.03 1.01 -6.14
CA PHE A 17 -9.60 1.24 -6.40
C PHE A 17 -9.08 2.32 -5.46
N LEU A 18 -7.90 2.08 -4.89
CA LEU A 18 -7.18 3.04 -4.07
C LEU A 18 -5.81 3.26 -4.71
N HIS A 19 -5.40 4.52 -4.83
CA HIS A 19 -4.11 4.91 -5.36
C HIS A 19 -3.41 5.84 -4.38
N TYR A 20 -2.25 5.42 -3.89
CA TYR A 20 -1.45 6.19 -2.95
C TYR A 20 0.01 6.25 -3.44
N PRO A 21 0.40 7.27 -4.22
CA PRO A 21 1.73 7.37 -4.84
C PRO A 21 2.74 8.11 -3.95
N HIS A 22 2.72 7.89 -2.64
CA HIS A 22 3.52 8.68 -1.69
C HIS A 22 4.29 7.83 -0.70
N TYR A 23 5.54 8.22 -0.46
CA TYR A 23 6.29 7.80 0.71
C TYR A 23 5.96 8.71 1.88
N VAL A 24 5.61 8.11 3.02
CA VAL A 24 5.52 8.85 4.29
C VAL A 24 6.26 8.09 5.35
N MET A 25 7.57 8.38 5.43
CA MET A 25 8.53 7.59 6.20
C MET A 25 8.23 7.57 7.70
N HIS A 26 7.62 8.62 8.25
CA HIS A 26 7.24 8.66 9.67
C HIS A 26 6.07 7.72 10.02
N TRP A 27 5.27 7.32 9.04
CA TRP A 27 4.23 6.28 9.19
C TRP A 27 4.62 4.97 8.51
N GLY A 28 5.85 4.90 7.98
CA GLY A 28 6.34 3.75 7.22
C GLY A 28 5.47 3.38 6.02
N THR A 29 4.74 4.33 5.44
CA THR A 29 3.91 4.06 4.26
C THR A 29 4.73 4.29 3.00
N THR A 30 4.49 3.44 2.00
CA THR A 30 5.15 3.50 0.70
C THR A 30 4.12 3.53 -0.42
N PRO A 31 4.53 3.92 -1.63
CA PRO A 31 3.64 3.95 -2.77
C PRO A 31 2.98 2.59 -2.98
N GLY A 32 1.65 2.60 -2.95
CA GLY A 32 0.85 1.39 -3.01
C GLY A 32 -0.48 1.67 -3.68
N HIS A 33 -1.02 0.63 -4.30
CA HIS A 33 -2.30 0.65 -4.95
C HIS A 33 -3.10 -0.55 -4.50
N ALA A 34 -4.40 -0.38 -4.30
CA ALA A 34 -5.25 -1.49 -3.90
C ALA A 34 -6.47 -1.59 -4.80
N VAL A 35 -6.91 -2.82 -5.03
CA VAL A 35 -8.17 -3.14 -5.69
C VAL A 35 -8.96 -4.07 -4.77
N VAL A 36 -10.22 -3.73 -4.53
CA VAL A 36 -11.15 -4.55 -3.74
C VAL A 36 -12.30 -4.93 -4.65
N GLN A 37 -12.50 -6.23 -4.83
CA GLN A 37 -13.61 -6.81 -5.60
C GLN A 37 -14.14 -8.03 -4.86
N ASP A 38 -15.44 -8.00 -4.55
CA ASP A 38 -16.14 -9.02 -3.78
C ASP A 38 -15.44 -9.29 -2.42
N ARG A 39 -14.89 -10.49 -2.25
CA ARG A 39 -14.14 -10.89 -1.05
C ARG A 39 -12.65 -10.56 -1.12
N TRP A 40 -12.13 -10.26 -2.31
CA TRP A 40 -10.70 -10.16 -2.53
C TRP A 40 -10.23 -8.72 -2.43
N LYS A 41 -9.12 -8.54 -1.73
CA LYS A 41 -8.33 -7.32 -1.77
C LYS A 41 -6.93 -7.65 -2.22
N LEU A 42 -6.52 -7.01 -3.30
CA LEU A 42 -5.13 -7.03 -3.75
C LEU A 42 -4.47 -5.69 -3.40
N ILE A 43 -3.24 -5.75 -2.89
CA ILE A 43 -2.39 -4.57 -2.69
C ILE A 43 -1.11 -4.76 -3.50
N HIS A 44 -0.76 -3.77 -4.30
CA HIS A 44 0.45 -3.77 -5.12
C HIS A 44 1.34 -2.58 -4.79
N TYR A 45 2.59 -2.89 -4.47
CA TYR A 45 3.69 -1.95 -4.30
C TYR A 45 4.59 -2.09 -5.54
N PRO A 46 4.52 -1.17 -6.52
CA PRO A 46 5.25 -1.30 -7.77
C PRO A 46 6.74 -0.95 -7.66
N TYR A 47 7.16 -0.37 -6.54
CA TYR A 47 8.52 0.11 -6.30
C TYR A 47 9.06 -0.49 -5.00
N ASP A 48 10.27 -0.05 -4.66
CA ASP A 48 10.84 -0.24 -3.34
C ASP A 48 9.87 0.20 -2.24
N HIS A 49 9.82 -0.57 -1.17
CA HIS A 49 8.82 -0.42 -0.13
C HIS A 49 9.42 -0.63 1.26
N VAL A 50 8.74 -0.10 2.26
CA VAL A 50 9.10 -0.25 3.67
C VAL A 50 8.21 -1.33 4.24
N THR A 51 8.83 -2.32 4.86
CA THR A 51 8.13 -3.36 5.63
C THR A 51 8.31 -3.11 7.12
N HIS A 52 7.44 -3.68 7.96
CA HIS A 52 7.52 -3.56 9.40
C HIS A 52 7.47 -4.95 10.04
N ALA A 53 8.28 -5.15 11.08
CA ALA A 53 8.12 -6.31 11.94
C ALA A 53 6.99 -6.08 12.97
N GLY A 54 6.14 -7.09 13.15
CA GLY A 54 5.01 -7.07 14.10
C GLY A 54 3.80 -6.27 13.62
N ASP A 55 2.74 -6.24 14.45
CA ASP A 55 1.43 -5.67 14.08
C ASP A 55 1.43 -4.13 14.01
N ARG A 56 2.47 -3.47 14.56
CA ARG A 56 2.52 -2.01 14.69
C ARG A 56 3.59 -1.44 13.75
N LYS A 57 3.17 -0.53 12.87
CA LYS A 57 4.06 0.18 11.93
C LYS A 57 4.81 1.29 12.67
N LEU A 58 5.96 0.96 13.24
CA LEU A 58 6.80 1.89 13.99
C LEU A 58 8.13 2.14 13.27
N PRO A 59 8.72 3.35 13.34
CA PRO A 59 9.98 3.65 12.68
C PRO A 59 11.13 2.70 13.04
N GLU A 60 11.19 2.20 14.28
CA GLU A 60 12.21 1.27 14.76
C GLU A 60 12.06 -0.15 14.22
N THR A 61 10.88 -0.54 13.72
CA THR A 61 10.63 -1.85 13.12
C THR A 61 10.63 -1.81 11.59
N ALA A 62 10.84 -0.62 11.02
CA ALA A 62 10.85 -0.39 9.58
C ALA A 62 12.12 -0.96 8.92
N THR A 63 11.95 -1.72 7.84
CA THR A 63 13.04 -2.17 6.98
C THR A 63 12.75 -1.80 5.53
N TYR A 64 13.80 -1.51 4.76
CA TYR A 64 13.69 -1.16 3.35
C TYR A 64 13.87 -2.41 2.49
N ALA A 65 12.92 -2.68 1.60
CA ALA A 65 12.94 -3.77 0.64
C ALA A 65 12.95 -3.21 -0.78
N THR A 66 13.83 -3.75 -1.62
CA THR A 66 13.97 -3.34 -3.02
C THR A 66 13.08 -4.17 -3.94
N GLY A 67 12.45 -3.51 -4.91
CA GLY A 67 11.63 -4.13 -5.92
C GLY A 67 10.14 -4.29 -5.54
N PRO A 68 9.32 -4.71 -6.51
CA PRO A 68 7.87 -4.73 -6.35
C PRO A 68 7.41 -5.87 -5.45
N ARG A 69 6.24 -5.66 -4.83
CA ARG A 69 5.56 -6.65 -4.01
C ARG A 69 4.06 -6.62 -4.25
N THR A 70 3.43 -7.79 -4.21
CA THR A 70 1.99 -7.92 -4.33
C THR A 70 1.49 -8.81 -3.20
N GLU A 71 0.43 -8.36 -2.54
CA GLU A 71 -0.27 -9.08 -1.48
C GLU A 71 -1.71 -9.35 -1.94
N LEU A 72 -2.28 -10.47 -1.52
CA LEU A 72 -3.69 -10.79 -1.73
C LEU A 72 -4.32 -11.26 -0.43
N TYR A 73 -5.48 -10.70 -0.09
CA TYR A 73 -6.23 -11.04 1.11
C TYR A 73 -7.67 -11.40 0.77
N ASP A 74 -8.18 -12.42 1.46
CA ASP A 74 -9.59 -12.79 1.46
C ASP A 74 -10.28 -12.11 2.64
N LEU A 75 -10.91 -10.95 2.42
CA LEU A 75 -11.54 -10.15 3.47
C LEU A 75 -12.74 -10.84 4.13
N ALA A 76 -13.34 -11.85 3.49
CA ALA A 76 -14.44 -12.61 4.09
C ALA A 76 -13.93 -13.60 5.16
N ALA A 77 -12.76 -14.20 4.93
CA ALA A 77 -12.13 -15.15 5.86
C ALA A 77 -11.13 -14.49 6.82
N ASP A 78 -10.49 -13.42 6.37
CA ASP A 78 -9.41 -12.70 7.06
C ASP A 78 -9.59 -11.17 6.96
N PRO A 79 -10.57 -10.60 7.68
CA PRO A 79 -10.81 -9.16 7.68
C PRO A 79 -9.66 -8.36 8.31
N ALA A 80 -8.71 -9.03 8.98
CA ALA A 80 -7.54 -8.41 9.60
C ALA A 80 -6.29 -8.44 8.71
N GLU A 81 -6.38 -8.99 7.49
CA GLU A 81 -5.32 -8.97 6.48
C GLU A 81 -4.01 -9.63 6.97
N ARG A 82 -4.13 -10.74 7.69
CA ARG A 82 -2.99 -11.42 8.34
C ARG A 82 -2.31 -12.45 7.44
N ASN A 83 -3.04 -13.03 6.49
CA ASN A 83 -2.58 -14.14 5.68
C ASN A 83 -2.51 -13.68 4.22
N ASP A 84 -1.29 -13.49 3.72
CA ASP A 84 -1.05 -13.22 2.32
C ASP A 84 -1.25 -14.51 1.49
N LEU A 85 -2.21 -14.46 0.58
CA LEU A 85 -2.65 -15.55 -0.28
C LEU A 85 -2.17 -15.39 -1.73
N ALA A 86 -1.34 -14.40 -2.03
CA ALA A 86 -0.94 -14.07 -3.41
C ALA A 86 -0.28 -15.25 -4.15
N SER A 87 0.57 -16.02 -3.46
CA SER A 87 1.24 -17.19 -4.04
C SER A 87 0.31 -18.40 -4.23
N GLN A 88 -0.80 -18.44 -3.49
CA GLN A 88 -1.76 -19.55 -3.52
C GLN A 88 -2.85 -19.35 -4.58
N HIS A 89 -3.15 -18.10 -4.95
CA HIS A 89 -4.18 -17.74 -5.93
C HIS A 89 -3.62 -16.82 -7.06
N PRO A 90 -2.65 -17.31 -7.86
CA PRO A 90 -2.01 -16.48 -8.89
C PRO A 90 -2.98 -16.04 -10.00
N ASP A 91 -4.04 -16.81 -10.25
CA ASP A 91 -5.12 -16.49 -11.18
C ASP A 91 -5.93 -15.28 -10.71
N VAL A 92 -6.29 -15.24 -9.43
CA VAL A 92 -6.99 -14.09 -8.81
C VAL A 92 -6.09 -12.86 -8.85
N VAL A 93 -4.81 -13.01 -8.50
CA VAL A 93 -3.81 -11.94 -8.59
C VAL A 93 -3.73 -11.37 -10.00
N ALA A 94 -3.61 -12.23 -11.03
CA ALA A 94 -3.51 -11.78 -12.41
C ALA A 94 -4.75 -11.00 -12.87
N GLY A 95 -5.95 -11.47 -12.51
CA GLY A 95 -7.21 -10.81 -12.84
C GLY A 95 -7.36 -9.44 -12.19
N LEU A 96 -7.10 -9.36 -10.88
CA LEU A 96 -7.18 -8.10 -10.13
C LEU A 96 -6.08 -7.11 -10.53
N MET A 97 -4.85 -7.59 -10.76
CA MET A 97 -3.76 -6.74 -11.27
C MET A 97 -4.06 -6.16 -12.64
N LYS A 98 -4.74 -6.91 -13.51
CA LYS A 98 -5.18 -6.38 -14.80
C LYS A 98 -6.16 -5.23 -14.60
N GLN A 99 -7.22 -5.45 -13.81
CA GLN A 99 -8.21 -4.40 -13.51
C GLN A 99 -7.58 -3.15 -12.89
N LEU A 100 -6.64 -3.34 -11.96
CA LEU A 100 -5.93 -2.24 -11.31
C LEU A 100 -5.10 -1.43 -12.32
N ARG A 101 -4.34 -2.09 -13.20
CA ARG A 101 -3.54 -1.41 -14.24
C ARG A 101 -4.42 -0.64 -15.23
N ASP A 102 -5.51 -1.27 -15.67
CA ASP A 102 -6.47 -0.64 -16.60
C ASP A 102 -7.04 0.64 -15.96
N TRP A 103 -7.48 0.57 -14.70
CA TRP A 103 -8.01 1.74 -13.98
C TRP A 103 -6.96 2.84 -13.75
N LEU A 104 -5.72 2.49 -13.40
CA LEU A 104 -4.63 3.48 -13.25
C LEU A 104 -4.36 4.21 -14.57
N GLN A 105 -4.40 3.50 -15.70
CA GLN A 105 -4.23 4.07 -17.02
C GLN A 105 -5.41 4.98 -17.41
N GLU A 106 -6.64 4.50 -17.24
CA GLU A 106 -7.88 5.23 -17.56
C GLU A 106 -8.01 6.54 -16.77
N THR A 107 -7.59 6.54 -15.51
CA THR A 107 -7.64 7.73 -14.64
C THR A 107 -6.47 8.69 -14.82
N GLY A 108 -5.44 8.30 -15.57
CA GLY A 108 -4.20 9.08 -15.67
C GLY A 108 -3.51 9.23 -14.32
N ALA A 109 -3.55 8.18 -13.50
CA ALA A 109 -2.97 8.18 -12.16
C ALA A 109 -1.47 8.53 -12.20
N ARG A 110 -1.05 9.48 -11.36
CA ARG A 110 0.34 9.94 -11.34
C ARG A 110 1.20 8.97 -10.55
N MET A 111 2.24 8.46 -11.19
CA MET A 111 3.18 7.55 -10.56
C MET A 111 4.42 8.31 -10.05
N PRO A 112 5.05 7.85 -8.96
CA PRO A 112 6.38 8.30 -8.57
C PRO A 112 7.38 8.12 -9.72
N ALA A 113 8.31 9.06 -9.84
CA ALA A 113 9.46 8.96 -10.72
C ALA A 113 10.70 8.55 -9.91
N ASP A 114 11.66 7.92 -10.58
CA ASP A 114 12.95 7.58 -9.97
C ASP A 114 13.67 8.84 -9.50
N ASN A 115 14.25 8.76 -8.30
CA ASN A 115 15.07 9.84 -7.77
C ASN A 115 16.51 9.70 -8.30
N PRO A 116 17.01 10.63 -9.15
CA PRO A 116 18.38 10.54 -9.67
C PRO A 116 19.46 10.68 -8.59
N ASP A 117 19.13 11.30 -7.46
CA ASP A 117 20.03 11.49 -6.32
C ASP A 117 19.79 10.44 -5.22
N TYR A 118 19.27 9.26 -5.58
CA TYR A 118 19.00 8.20 -4.61
C TYR A 118 20.29 7.69 -3.95
N ASP A 119 20.30 7.73 -2.62
CA ASP A 119 21.38 7.23 -1.78
C ASP A 119 20.82 6.13 -0.86
N PRO A 120 21.16 4.86 -1.09
CA PRO A 120 20.62 3.74 -0.31
C PRO A 120 20.99 3.83 1.18
N ALA A 121 22.08 4.51 1.54
CA ALA A 121 22.45 4.74 2.93
C ALA A 121 21.49 5.71 3.66
N LYS A 122 20.64 6.42 2.90
CA LYS A 122 19.67 7.40 3.41
C LYS A 122 18.22 6.99 3.15
N ALA A 123 17.95 5.76 2.75
CA ALA A 123 16.61 5.30 2.38
C ALA A 123 15.56 5.43 3.50
N LEU A 124 15.97 5.28 4.77
CA LEU A 124 15.12 5.46 5.95
C LEU A 124 15.45 6.75 6.73
N PHE A 125 16.33 7.59 6.21
CA PHE A 125 16.79 8.80 6.91
C PHE A 125 15.69 9.86 6.91
N ASN A 126 15.33 10.34 8.09
CA ASN A 126 14.41 11.46 8.25
C ASN A 126 15.16 12.62 8.87
N ALA A 127 15.71 13.48 8.01
CA ALA A 127 16.58 14.59 8.38
C ALA A 127 16.03 15.49 9.51
N ARG A 128 14.70 15.62 9.64
CA ARG A 128 14.08 16.40 10.72
C ARG A 128 13.99 15.61 12.02
N ALA A 129 13.57 14.34 11.97
CA ALA A 129 13.46 13.50 13.16
C ALA A 129 14.84 13.15 13.74
N ASP A 130 15.82 12.89 12.87
CA ASP A 130 17.20 12.60 13.27
C ASP A 130 17.89 13.83 13.88
N ARG A 131 17.63 15.02 13.34
CA ARG A 131 18.10 16.27 13.94
C ARG A 131 17.55 16.48 15.36
N LEU A 132 16.24 16.30 15.54
CA LEU A 132 15.60 16.44 16.86
C LEU A 132 16.08 15.40 17.88
N ARG A 133 16.35 14.16 17.43
CA ARG A 133 16.95 13.11 18.28
C ARG A 133 18.36 13.48 18.72
N ASN A 134 19.18 14.03 17.83
CA ASN A 134 20.56 14.39 18.12
C ASN A 134 20.65 15.64 19.02
N GLU A 135 19.74 16.61 18.85
CA GLU A 135 19.66 17.81 19.68
C GLU A 135 19.17 17.50 21.12
N GLY A 136 18.37 16.45 21.32
CA GLY A 136 17.88 16.02 22.64
C GLY A 136 18.85 15.13 23.44
N GLN A 137 20.01 14.77 22.89
CA GLN A 137 21.04 13.95 23.55
C GLN A 137 22.23 14.78 24.05
N THR A 138 22.18 16.11 23.93
CA THR A 138 23.21 17.02 24.45
C THR A 138 22.73 17.66 25.77
N GLU A 139 22.68 16.86 26.84
CA GLU A 139 22.69 17.34 28.25
C GLU A 139 23.51 16.39 29.12
#